data_AF-M0ACC8-F1
#
_entry.id   AF-M0ACC8-F1
#
_cell.length_a   1.000
_cell.length_b   1.000
_cell.length_c   1.000
_cell.angle_alpha   90.00
_cell.angle_beta   90.00
_cell.angle_gamma   90.00
#
_symmetry.space_group_name_H-M   'P 1'
#
loop_
_entity.id
_entity.type
_entity.pdbx_description
1 polymer ?
#
loop_
_entity_poly.entity_id
_entity_poly.type
_entity_poly.pdbx_seq_one_letter_code
_entity_poly.pdbx_strand_id
1 'polypeptide(L)' 'MSDQRLLFEIIDALEEQGLGRDEYQLQRVIDVEALEQLVDSTSPHTELEIQFSVGEFCVVVTPSDVAVVKTS' A
#
# COMPACT_ATOMS: atom_id res chain seq x y z
N MET A 1 -8.77 -0.87 16.91
CA MET A 1 -8.86 -2.22 16.32
C MET A 1 -8.72 -2.07 14.81
N SER A 2 -7.69 -1.34 14.38
CA SER A 2 -7.48 -0.96 12.97
C SER A 2 -6.04 -1.26 12.54
N ASP A 3 -5.27 -1.93 13.36
CA ASP A 3 -3.82 -1.74 13.41
C ASP A 3 -3.02 -2.51 12.34
N GLN A 4 -3.62 -2.88 11.19
CA GLN A 4 -2.89 -3.50 10.08
C GLN A 4 -3.69 -3.85 8.81
N ARG A 5 -4.94 -3.40 8.64
CA ARG A 5 -5.73 -3.82 7.46
C ARG A 5 -5.08 -3.41 6.15
N LEU A 6 -4.54 -2.20 6.10
CA LEU A 6 -3.91 -1.68 4.91
C LEU A 6 -2.58 -2.39 4.63
N LEU A 7 -1.84 -2.72 5.69
CA LEU A 7 -0.62 -3.52 5.55
C LEU A 7 -0.93 -4.86 4.87
N PHE A 8 -1.95 -5.58 5.33
CA PHE A 8 -2.32 -6.87 4.77
C PHE A 8 -2.76 -6.75 3.31
N GLU A 9 -3.58 -5.75 2.97
CA GLU A 9 -4.02 -5.51 1.59
C GLU A 9 -2.84 -5.18 0.66
N ILE A 10 -1.88 -4.36 1.11
CA ILE A 10 -0.66 -4.06 0.34
C ILE A 10 0.19 -5.32 0.17
N ILE A 11 0.36 -6.13 1.22
CA ILE A 11 1.14 -7.37 1.15
C ILE A 11 0.48 -8.37 0.19
N ASP A 12 -0.82 -8.59 0.32
CA ASP A 12 -1.56 -9.53 -0.51
C ASP A 12 -1.49 -9.10 -1.98
N ALA A 13 -1.67 -7.82 -2.28
CA ALA A 13 -1.58 -7.31 -3.65
C ALA A 13 -0.16 -7.44 -4.25
N LEU A 14 0.90 -7.27 -3.44
CA LEU A 14 2.28 -7.49 -3.88
C LEU A 14 2.58 -8.98 -4.11
N GLU A 15 2.12 -9.86 -3.22
CA GLU A 15 2.28 -11.31 -3.33
C GLU A 15 1.52 -11.89 -4.53
N GLU A 16 0.33 -11.35 -4.85
CA GLU A 16 -0.44 -11.70 -6.07
C GLU A 16 0.31 -11.37 -7.37
N GLN A 17 1.15 -10.32 -7.35
CA GLN A 17 2.01 -9.97 -8.48
C GLN A 17 3.31 -10.81 -8.52
N GLY A 18 3.51 -11.71 -7.56
CA GLY A 18 4.65 -12.63 -7.51
C GLY A 18 5.89 -12.07 -6.81
N LEU A 19 5.79 -10.95 -6.09
CA LEU A 19 6.88 -10.47 -5.24
C LEU A 19 6.93 -11.27 -3.94
N GLY A 20 8.05 -11.95 -3.69
CA GLY A 20 8.27 -12.57 -2.40
C GLY A 20 8.40 -11.53 -1.28
N ARG A 21 7.99 -11.91 -0.05
CA ARG A 21 8.15 -11.12 1.19
C ARG A 21 9.53 -10.48 1.37
N ASP A 22 10.57 -11.19 0.95
CA ASP A 22 11.95 -10.75 1.11
C ASP A 22 12.39 -9.74 0.02
N GLU A 23 11.68 -9.67 -1.11
CA GLU A 23 12.03 -8.84 -2.27
C GLU A 23 11.54 -7.41 -2.12
N TYR A 24 10.32 -7.22 -1.61
CA TYR A 24 9.70 -5.90 -1.58
C TYR A 24 10.14 -5.02 -0.39
N GLN A 25 10.65 -5.61 0.70
CA GLN A 25 11.15 -4.92 1.91
C GLN A 25 10.35 -3.65 2.29
N LEU A 26 9.03 -3.78 2.38
CA LEU A 26 8.07 -2.66 2.38
C LEU A 26 8.42 -1.55 3.39
N GLN A 27 8.81 -1.96 4.58
CA GLN A 27 9.26 -1.13 5.70
C GLN A 27 10.53 -0.28 5.43
N ARG A 28 11.24 -0.49 4.33
CA ARG A 28 12.32 0.40 3.87
C ARG A 28 11.84 1.47 2.89
N VAL A 29 10.70 1.25 2.26
CA VAL A 29 10.12 2.13 1.24
C VAL A 29 9.08 3.05 1.88
N ILE A 30 8.27 2.50 2.77
CA ILE A 30 7.16 3.21 3.38
C ILE A 30 6.99 2.84 4.86
N ASP A 31 6.64 3.84 5.65
CA ASP A 31 6.14 3.63 7.00
C ASP A 31 4.64 3.34 6.91
N VAL A 32 4.27 2.07 7.09
CA VAL A 32 2.89 1.61 6.91
C VAL A 32 1.98 2.12 8.01
N GLU A 33 2.50 2.33 9.22
CA GLU A 33 1.73 2.87 10.33
C GLU A 33 1.38 4.34 10.07
N ALA A 34 2.33 5.11 9.53
CA ALA A 34 2.08 6.49 9.09
C ALA A 34 1.10 6.55 7.90
N LEU A 35 1.18 5.58 6.98
CA LEU A 35 0.26 5.48 5.86
C LEU A 35 -1.18 5.18 6.31
N GLU A 36 -1.37 4.24 7.22
CA GLU A 36 -2.68 3.94 7.81
C GLU A 36 -3.25 5.17 8.53
N GLN A 37 -2.44 5.86 9.34
CA GLN A 37 -2.87 7.11 9.98
C GLN A 37 -3.27 8.18 8.97
N LEU A 38 -2.58 8.28 7.83
CA LEU A 38 -2.92 9.23 6.77
C LEU A 38 -4.26 8.89 6.13
N VAL A 39 -4.50 7.62 5.80
CA VAL A 39 -5.77 7.14 5.25
C VAL A 39 -6.91 7.36 6.26
N ASP A 40 -6.72 6.99 7.52
CA ASP A 40 -7.71 7.16 8.59
C ASP A 40 -8.00 8.63 8.93
N SER A 41 -7.01 9.51 8.78
CA SER A 41 -7.20 10.96 9.00
C SER A 41 -7.99 11.64 7.88
N THR A 42 -8.13 10.97 6.74
CA THR A 42 -8.76 11.56 5.57
C THR A 42 -10.27 11.43 5.65
N SER A 43 -10.98 12.54 5.38
CA SER A 43 -12.44 12.54 5.39
C SER A 43 -12.99 11.62 4.30
N PRO A 44 -14.11 10.92 4.54
CA PRO A 44 -14.72 10.02 3.54
C PRO A 44 -15.22 10.72 2.26
N HIS A 45 -15.15 12.05 2.20
CA HIS A 45 -15.50 12.86 1.03
C HIS A 45 -14.26 13.40 0.29
N THR A 46 -13.06 13.04 0.73
CA THR A 46 -11.80 13.42 0.11
C THR A 46 -11.29 12.25 -0.71
N GLU A 47 -11.11 12.47 -2.01
CA GLU A 47 -10.44 11.51 -2.88
C GLU A 47 -8.95 11.51 -2.53
N LEU A 48 -8.55 10.54 -1.70
CA LEU A 48 -7.15 10.29 -1.38
C LEU A 48 -6.63 9.19 -2.30
N GLU A 49 -5.49 9.44 -2.93
CA GLU A 49 -4.76 8.44 -3.69
C GLU A 49 -3.29 8.56 -3.31
N ILE A 50 -2.69 7.45 -2.91
CA ILE A 50 -1.30 7.38 -2.50
C ILE A 50 -0.60 6.42 -3.42
N GLN A 51 0.41 6.92 -4.12
CA GLN A 51 1.21 6.12 -5.04
C GLN A 51 2.65 6.04 -4.53
N PHE A 52 3.20 4.83 -4.48
CA PHE A 52 4.61 4.62 -4.16
C PHE A 52 5.19 3.45 -4.93
N SER A 53 6.49 3.50 -5.18
CA SER A 53 7.20 2.46 -5.94
C SER A 53 7.87 1.47 -5.01
N VAL A 54 7.65 0.18 -5.27
CA VAL A 54 8.27 -0.94 -4.58
C VAL A 54 8.97 -1.80 -5.63
N GLY A 55 10.29 -1.61 -5.79
CA GLY A 55 11.03 -2.23 -6.87
C GLY A 55 10.54 -1.76 -8.25
N GLU A 56 10.10 -2.70 -9.09
CA GLU A 56 9.52 -2.47 -10.43
C GLU A 56 7.99 -2.34 -10.43
N PHE A 57 7.37 -2.21 -9.24
CA PHE A 57 5.93 -2.12 -9.08
C PHE A 57 5.54 -0.77 -8.50
N CYS A 58 4.44 -0.21 -8.96
CA CYS A 58 3.78 0.95 -8.39
C CYS A 58 2.55 0.44 -7.63
N VAL A 59 2.52 0.74 -6.34
CA VAL A 59 1.39 0.46 -5.45
C VAL A 59 0.54 1.72 -5.38
N VAL A 60 -0.74 1.57 -5.68
CA VAL A 60 -1.75 2.62 -5.63
C VAL A 60 -2.70 2.27 -4.50
N VAL A 61 -2.77 3.13 -3.50
CA VAL A 61 -3.62 2.98 -2.33
C VAL A 61 -4.72 4.02 -2.38
N THR A 62 -5.96 3.58 -2.28
CA THR A 62 -7.14 4.43 -2.10
C THR A 62 -7.85 4.03 -0.80
N PRO A 63 -8.75 4.86 -0.25
CA PRO A 63 -9.57 4.48 0.90
C PRO A 63 -10.45 3.24 0.68
N SER A 64 -10.65 2.81 -0.57
CA SER A 64 -11.56 1.70 -0.92
C SER A 64 -10.84 0.45 -1.42
N ASP A 65 -9.60 0.58 -1.88
CA ASP A 65 -8.91 -0.47 -2.62
C ASP A 65 -7.40 -0.23 -2.70
N VAL A 66 -6.64 -1.32 -2.87
CA VAL A 66 -5.20 -1.32 -3.12
C VAL A 66 -4.91 -2.04 -4.44
N ALA A 67 -4.25 -1.34 -5.36
CA ALA A 67 -3.87 -1.88 -6.66
C ALA A 67 -2.36 -1.88 -6.84
N VAL A 68 -1.82 -2.90 -7.49
CA VAL A 68 -0.40 -2.97 -7.85
C VAL A 68 -0.26 -3.08 -9.36
N VAL A 69 0.54 -2.19 -9.95
CA VAL A 69 0.81 -2.14 -11.38
C VAL A 69 2.31 -2.18 -11.64
N LYS A 70 2.75 -3.04 -12.55
CA LYS A 70 4.14 -3.11 -12.96
C LYS A 70 4.53 -1.86 -13.76
N THR A 71 5.54 -1.12 -13.31
CA THR A 71 6.11 0.00 -14.05
C THR A 71 7.05 -0.58 -15.12
N SER A 72 6.66 -0.44 -16.39
CA SER A 72 7.40 -0.98 -17.56
C SER A 72 8.76 -0.33 -17.78
#